data_AF-A0A6V7PID7-F1
#
_entry.id   AF-A0A6V7PID7-F1
#
_cell.length_a   1.000
_cell.length_b   1.000
_cell.length_c   1.000
_cell.angle_alpha   90.00
_cell.angle_beta   90.00
_cell.angle_gamma   90.00
#
_symmetry.space_group_name_H-M   'P 1'
#
loop_
_entity.id
_entity.type
_entity.pdbx_description
1 polymer ?
#
loop_
_entity_poly.entity_id
_entity_poly.type
_entity_poly.pdbx_seq_one_letter_code
_entity_poly.pdbx_strand_id
1 'polypeptide(L)'
;MEEAKYHWIISLLARLAVEAWNAASGLITFYNLTYPLDRSWHVLGLGYDPAVDLAQIESAAVIHYNGNYKPWLDLAITKYNSYWSKYVNFDNPYIQSCYMNK
;
A
#
# COMPACT_ATOMS: atom_id res chain seq x y z
N MET A 1 -26.29 23.01 3.40
CA MET A 1 -26.79 21.63 3.67
C MET A 1 -26.50 20.67 2.52
N GLU A 2 -26.49 21.13 1.28
CA GLU A 2 -26.24 20.31 0.09
C GLU A 2 -24.75 19.94 -0.10
N GLU A 3 -23.83 20.90 0.07
CA GLU A 3 -22.37 20.65 0.11
C GLU A 3 -21.95 19.60 1.14
N ALA A 4 -22.56 19.62 2.33
CA ALA A 4 -22.28 18.63 3.37
C ALA A 4 -22.75 17.23 2.98
N LYS A 5 -23.86 17.13 2.23
CA LYS A 5 -24.33 15.85 1.69
C LYS A 5 -23.39 15.34 0.60
N TYR A 6 -22.95 16.19 -0.32
CA TYR A 6 -21.98 15.82 -1.35
C TYR A 6 -20.65 15.37 -0.75
N HIS A 7 -20.12 16.13 0.21
CA HIS A 7 -18.89 15.76 0.91
C HIS A 7 -19.03 14.42 1.66
N TRP A 8 -20.17 14.17 2.31
CA TRP A 8 -20.46 12.90 2.96
C TRP A 8 -20.55 11.73 1.96
N ILE A 9 -21.23 11.92 0.83
CA ILE A 9 -21.34 10.90 -0.24
C ILE A 9 -19.95 10.58 -0.81
N ILE A 10 -19.15 11.60 -1.13
CA ILE A 10 -17.79 11.41 -1.66
C ILE A 10 -16.92 10.65 -0.64
N SER A 11 -17.01 11.00 0.65
CA SER A 11 -16.25 10.33 1.71
C SER A 11 -16.67 8.86 1.87
N LEU A 12 -17.97 8.57 1.80
CA LEU A 12 -18.49 7.20 1.85
C LEU A 12 -18.02 6.38 0.64
N LEU A 13 -18.12 6.94 -0.57
CA LEU A 13 -17.67 6.28 -1.79
C LEU A 13 -16.16 6.02 -1.78
N ALA A 14 -15.35 6.98 -1.32
CA ALA A 14 -13.91 6.81 -1.17
C ALA A 14 -13.58 5.68 -0.18
N ARG A 15 -14.29 5.62 0.95
CA ARG A 15 -14.11 4.56 1.95
C ARG A 15 -14.47 3.17 1.39
N LEU A 16 -15.59 3.06 0.69
CA LEU A 16 -16.01 1.80 0.05
C LEU A 16 -15.00 1.33 -1.01
N ALA A 17 -14.44 2.26 -1.80
CA ALA A 17 -13.41 1.94 -2.78
C ALA A 17 -12.12 1.41 -2.13
N VAL A 18 -11.69 2.01 -1.02
CA VAL A 18 -10.54 1.51 -0.23
C VAL A 18 -10.81 0.13 0.34
N GLU A 19 -12.01 -0.10 0.89
CA GLU A 19 -12.40 -1.41 1.44
C GLU A 19 -12.41 -2.49 0.33
N ALA A 20 -12.95 -2.19 -0.84
CA ALA A 20 -12.95 -3.09 -1.99
C ALA A 20 -11.52 -3.39 -2.50
N TRP A 21 -10.65 -2.37 -2.56
CA TRP A 21 -9.25 -2.54 -2.97
C TRP A 21 -8.46 -3.39 -1.98
N ASN A 22 -8.62 -3.12 -0.68
CA ASN A 22 -8.02 -3.91 0.40
C ASN A 22 -8.45 -5.37 0.29
N ALA A 23 -9.74 -5.62 0.07
CA ALA A 23 -10.27 -6.97 -0.13
C ALA A 23 -9.61 -7.66 -1.34
N ALA A 24 -9.49 -6.98 -2.49
CA ALA A 24 -8.87 -7.54 -3.68
C ALA A 24 -7.38 -7.89 -3.50
N SER A 25 -6.62 -7.07 -2.77
CA SER A 25 -5.20 -7.31 -2.51
C SER A 25 -4.90 -8.50 -1.59
N GLY A 26 -5.92 -8.99 -0.88
CA GLY A 26 -5.85 -10.16 -0.02
C GLY A 26 -6.58 -11.36 -0.60
N LEU A 27 -6.53 -11.60 -1.92
CA LEU A 27 -7.11 -12.78 -2.54
C LEU A 27 -6.01 -13.66 -3.14
N ILE A 28 -6.18 -14.98 -3.03
CA ILE A 28 -5.41 -15.98 -3.76
C ILE A 28 -6.33 -16.66 -4.79
N THR A 29 -5.87 -16.74 -6.04
CA THR A 29 -6.66 -17.27 -7.17
C THR A 29 -5.98 -18.48 -7.79
N PHE A 30 -6.73 -19.57 -7.89
CA PHE A 30 -6.43 -20.77 -8.66
C PHE A 30 -7.45 -20.91 -9.80
N TYR A 31 -7.24 -21.86 -10.71
CA TYR A 31 -8.20 -22.10 -11.80
C TYR A 31 -9.60 -22.36 -11.23
N ASN A 32 -10.53 -21.46 -11.53
CA ASN A 32 -11.92 -21.48 -11.07
C ASN A 32 -12.11 -21.41 -9.53
N LEU A 33 -11.13 -20.92 -8.77
CA LEU A 33 -11.21 -20.80 -7.31
C LEU A 33 -10.55 -19.49 -6.84
N THR A 34 -11.26 -18.70 -6.03
CA THR A 34 -10.71 -17.49 -5.39
C THR A 34 -11.03 -17.55 -3.91
N TYR A 35 -10.00 -17.40 -3.07
CA TYR A 35 -10.12 -17.42 -1.61
C TYR A 35 -9.49 -16.17 -0.98
N PRO A 36 -9.98 -15.71 0.17
CA PRO A 36 -9.29 -14.70 0.94
C PRO A 36 -7.97 -15.26 1.48
N LEU A 37 -6.92 -14.46 1.37
CA LEU A 37 -5.63 -14.68 2.01
C LEU A 37 -5.78 -14.37 3.51
N ASP A 38 -5.19 -15.21 4.34
CA ASP A 38 -5.22 -15.01 5.79
C ASP A 38 -4.49 -13.71 6.15
N ARG A 39 -5.11 -12.87 6.99
CA ARG A 39 -4.57 -11.56 7.39
C ARG A 39 -3.23 -11.65 8.14
N SER A 40 -2.88 -12.80 8.71
CA SER A 40 -1.57 -13.01 9.31
C SER A 40 -0.44 -13.11 8.28
N TRP A 41 -0.76 -13.41 7.01
CA TRP A 41 0.23 -13.54 5.95
C TRP A 41 0.52 -12.23 5.23
N HIS A 42 -0.36 -11.23 5.34
CA HIS A 42 -0.21 -9.99 4.57
C HIS A 42 -0.65 -8.74 5.32
N VAL A 43 0.09 -7.64 5.12
CA VAL A 43 -0.19 -6.34 5.74
C VAL A 43 -0.46 -5.29 4.68
N LEU A 44 -1.55 -4.54 4.86
CA LEU A 44 -2.01 -3.48 3.99
C LEU A 44 -1.74 -2.11 4.60
N GLY A 45 -1.82 -1.05 3.80
CA GLY A 45 -1.90 0.33 4.28
C GLY A 45 -0.58 1.10 4.30
N LEU A 46 0.55 0.51 3.90
CA LEU A 46 1.86 1.16 4.00
C LEU A 46 2.00 2.42 3.11
N GLY A 47 1.07 2.64 2.18
CA GLY A 47 1.04 3.86 1.36
C GLY A 47 0.07 4.95 1.82
N TYR A 48 -0.64 4.78 2.94
CA TYR A 48 -1.57 5.81 3.47
C TYR A 48 -1.69 5.85 4.99
N ASP A 49 -1.44 4.75 5.70
CA ASP A 49 -1.61 4.65 7.15
C ASP A 49 -0.24 4.65 7.87
N PRO A 50 0.16 5.75 8.56
CA PRO A 50 1.40 5.80 9.33
C PRO A 50 1.34 5.00 10.64
N ALA A 51 0.16 4.52 11.05
CA ALA A 51 -0.06 3.83 12.31
C ALA A 51 0.02 2.30 12.22
N VAL A 52 0.31 1.72 11.04
CA VAL A 52 0.53 0.28 10.89
C VAL A 52 1.63 -0.20 11.84
N ASP A 53 1.34 -1.29 12.55
CA ASP A 53 2.24 -1.91 13.52
C ASP A 53 3.45 -2.55 12.82
N LEU A 54 4.65 -2.20 13.28
CA LEU A 54 5.90 -2.74 12.75
C LEU A 54 6.02 -4.24 13.01
N ALA A 55 5.50 -4.75 14.13
CA ALA A 55 5.57 -6.18 14.44
C ALA A 55 4.74 -7.01 13.45
N GLN A 56 3.62 -6.47 12.96
CA GLN A 56 2.83 -7.10 11.90
C GLN A 56 3.58 -7.07 10.57
N ILE A 57 4.24 -5.96 10.23
CA ILE A 57 5.04 -5.83 9.00
C ILE A 57 6.19 -6.84 9.00
N GLU A 58 6.89 -7.00 10.11
CA GLU A 58 8.03 -7.92 10.25
C GLU A 58 7.64 -9.40 10.21
N SER A 59 6.43 -9.74 10.66
CA SER A 59 5.91 -11.12 10.66
C SER A 59 5.16 -11.50 9.37
N ALA A 60 4.79 -10.53 8.54
CA ALA A 60 4.04 -10.76 7.31
C ALA A 60 4.92 -11.38 6.21
N ALA A 61 4.30 -12.24 5.40
CA ALA A 61 4.93 -12.75 4.18
C ALA A 61 4.90 -11.72 3.04
N VAL A 62 3.85 -10.89 2.97
CA VAL A 62 3.66 -9.88 1.93
C VAL A 62 3.22 -8.55 2.54
N ILE A 63 3.83 -7.44 2.11
CA ILE A 63 3.45 -6.10 2.53
C ILE A 63 2.99 -5.28 1.32
N HIS A 64 1.92 -4.51 1.48
CA HIS A 64 1.31 -3.76 0.39
C HIS A 64 1.41 -2.25 0.64
N TYR A 65 2.16 -1.57 -0.23
CA TYR A 65 2.18 -0.10 -0.29
C TYR A 65 0.97 0.44 -1.06
N ASN A 66 -0.25 0.05 -0.73
CA ASN A 66 -1.47 0.30 -1.52
C ASN A 66 -2.07 1.73 -1.38
N GLY A 67 -1.24 2.76 -1.22
CA GLY A 67 -1.67 4.16 -1.16
C GLY A 67 -0.77 5.13 -1.93
N ASN A 68 -1.01 6.43 -1.75
CA ASN A 68 -0.34 7.50 -2.51
C ASN A 68 1.11 7.75 -2.05
N TYR A 69 1.42 7.46 -0.78
CA TYR A 69 2.74 7.71 -0.20
C TYR A 69 3.68 6.52 -0.41
N LYS A 70 3.95 6.23 -1.68
CA LYS A 70 4.84 5.13 -2.10
C LYS A 70 6.30 5.41 -1.69
N PRO A 71 7.11 4.38 -1.39
CA PRO A 71 8.46 4.54 -0.85
C PRO A 71 9.48 5.14 -1.84
N TRP A 72 9.16 5.16 -3.13
CA TRP A 72 9.98 5.79 -4.19
C TRP A 72 9.63 7.27 -4.45
N LEU A 73 8.69 7.85 -3.71
CA LEU A 73 8.29 9.25 -3.83
C LEU A 73 8.85 10.07 -2.66
N ASP A 74 9.04 11.37 -2.87
CA ASP A 74 9.57 12.26 -1.81
C ASP A 74 8.57 12.45 -0.65
N LEU A 75 7.28 12.24 -0.92
CA LEU A 75 6.21 12.30 0.07
C LEU A 75 6.05 10.98 0.85
N ALA A 76 6.90 9.98 0.64
CA ALA A 76 6.78 8.67 1.28
C ALA A 76 6.66 8.75 2.80
N ILE A 77 5.92 7.80 3.39
CA ILE A 77 5.95 7.58 4.84
C ILE A 77 7.31 6.98 5.18
N THR A 78 8.23 7.82 5.65
CA THR A 78 9.65 7.48 5.85
C THR A 78 9.88 6.26 6.74
N LYS A 79 9.00 6.03 7.73
CA LYS A 79 8.99 4.85 8.61
C LYS A 79 9.01 3.53 7.84
N TYR A 80 8.40 3.46 6.65
CA TYR A 80 8.29 2.21 5.88
C TYR A 80 9.29 2.08 4.73
N ASN A 81 10.16 3.06 4.51
CA ASN A 81 11.04 3.08 3.33
C ASN A 81 12.04 1.92 3.31
N SER A 82 12.61 1.57 4.47
CA SER A 82 13.62 0.52 4.61
C SER A 82 13.14 -0.86 4.15
N TYR A 83 11.84 -1.16 4.29
CA TYR A 83 11.27 -2.43 3.88
C TYR A 83 11.26 -2.62 2.36
N TRP A 84 11.21 -1.53 1.59
CA TRP A 84 11.30 -1.55 0.13
C TRP A 84 12.74 -1.35 -0.34
N SER A 85 13.45 -0.34 0.19
CA SER A 85 14.76 0.06 -0.32
C SER A 85 15.83 -1.03 -0.17
N LYS A 86 15.71 -1.93 0.81
CA LYS A 86 16.61 -3.08 0.96
C LYS A 86 16.64 -4.03 -0.24
N TYR A 87 15.60 -4.01 -1.09
CA TYR A 87 15.49 -4.85 -2.28
C TYR A 87 15.78 -4.07 -3.57
N VAL A 88 16.07 -2.77 -3.47
CA VAL A 88 16.38 -1.94 -4.63
C VAL A 88 17.86 -2.09 -4.95
N ASN A 89 18.15 -2.48 -6.19
CA ASN A 89 19.50 -2.47 -6.69
C ASN A 89 19.89 -1.05 -7.12
N PHE A 90 20.52 -0.30 -6.21
CA PHE A 90 21.01 1.06 -6.47
C PHE A 90 22.21 1.12 -7.41
N ASP A 91 22.84 -0.01 -7.75
CA ASP A 91 23.88 -0.06 -8.78
C ASP A 91 23.30 -0.18 -10.20
N ASN A 92 21.98 -0.37 -10.32
CA ASN A 92 21.33 -0.43 -11.62
C ASN A 92 21.35 0.97 -12.29
N PRO A 93 21.93 1.10 -13.51
CA PRO A 93 22.05 2.39 -14.20
C PRO A 93 20.71 3.11 -14.41
N TYR A 94 19.62 2.36 -14.63
CA TYR A 94 18.28 2.94 -14.78
C TYR A 94 17.78 3.54 -13.47
N ILE A 95 18.02 2.87 -12.35
CA ILE A 95 17.63 3.37 -11.02
C ILE A 95 18.45 4.60 -10.66
N GLN A 96 19.77 4.57 -10.87
CA GLN A 96 20.64 5.73 -10.64
C GLN A 96 20.21 6.94 -11.47
N SER A 97 19.88 6.74 -12.75
CA SER A 97 19.35 7.79 -13.62
C SER A 97 18.07 8.42 -13.06
N CYS A 98 17.14 7.63 -12.51
CA CYS A 98 15.93 8.16 -11.88
C CYS A 98 16.22 9.02 -10.65
N TYR A 99 17.26 8.70 -9.86
CA TYR A 99 17.63 9.49 -8.68
C TYR A 99 18.46 10.74 -9.04
N MET A 100 19.31 10.67 -10.07
CA MET A 100 20.17 11.78 -10.50
C MET A 100 19.43 12.83 -11.33
N ASN A 101 18.31 12.47 -11.97
CA ASN A 101 17.49 13.38 -12.77
C ASN A 101 16.32 14.02 -11.99
N LYS A 102 16.39 14.02 -10.65
CA LYS A 102 15.46 14.78 -9.79
C LYS A 102 15.94 16.20 -9.56
#